data_AF-A0A290S394-F1
#
_entry.id   AF-A0A290S394-F1
#
_cell.length_a   1.000
_cell.length_b   1.000
_cell.length_c   1.000
_cell.angle_alpha   90.00
_cell.angle_beta   90.00
_cell.angle_gamma   90.00
#
_symmetry.space_group_name_H-M   'P 1'
#
loop_
_entity.id
_entity.type
_entity.pdbx_description
1 polymer ?
#
loop_
_entity_poly.entity_id
_entity_poly.type
_entity_poly.pdbx_seq_one_letter_code
_entity_poly.pdbx_strand_id
1 'polypeptide(L)'
;MKYLALLSVLTLSACSSVPHKIEMSQSTAANMNLIALTEQSAPKGVAGTYQFHIKAAGAQGSWLYLNTETDYRDRRSITVSIQPNVVAELQSKYGQPADTFFIDKTIEVTGEAKRVTIDFMSRGRVTNKYYYQTHIAVSSIKQLRVIES
;
A
#
# COMPACT_ATOMS: atom_id res chain seq x y z
N MET A 1 -24.75 65.48 20.17
CA MET A 1 -24.26 65.03 18.85
C MET A 1 -22.79 64.68 19.04
N LYS A 2 -22.43 63.39 19.17
CA LYS A 2 -21.97 62.50 18.08
C LYS A 2 -20.42 62.60 17.93
N TYR A 3 -19.55 61.61 18.12
CA TYR A 3 -19.63 60.15 18.18
C TYR A 3 -18.41 59.60 18.96
N LEU A 4 -18.58 58.56 19.77
CA LEU A 4 -17.48 57.77 20.34
C LEU A 4 -17.21 56.59 19.39
N ALA A 5 -15.99 56.48 18.87
CA ALA A 5 -15.58 55.39 17.99
C ALA A 5 -15.29 54.12 18.82
N LEU A 6 -16.03 53.04 18.54
CA LEU A 6 -15.74 51.71 19.07
C LEU A 6 -15.24 50.84 17.90
N LEU A 7 -13.94 50.54 17.86
CA LEU A 7 -13.37 49.54 16.96
C LEU A 7 -13.66 48.15 17.53
N SER A 8 -14.60 47.42 16.93
CA SER A 8 -14.73 45.97 17.13
C SER A 8 -13.83 45.23 16.15
N VAL A 9 -12.74 44.66 16.65
CA VAL A 9 -11.92 43.70 15.90
C VAL A 9 -12.63 42.35 15.93
N LEU A 10 -13.30 42.00 14.83
CA LEU A 10 -13.75 40.62 14.59
C LEU A 10 -12.54 39.77 14.19
N THR A 11 -12.01 39.00 15.14
CA THR A 11 -11.07 37.92 14.81
C THR A 11 -11.86 36.77 14.19
N LEU A 12 -11.82 36.66 12.86
CA LEU A 12 -12.23 35.46 12.15
C LEU A 12 -11.21 34.35 12.47
N SER A 13 -11.54 33.48 13.42
CA SER A 13 -10.84 32.21 13.59
C SER A 13 -11.08 31.37 12.33
N ALA A 14 -10.09 31.34 11.45
CA ALA A 14 -10.05 30.41 10.33
C ALA A 14 -10.01 28.99 10.92
N CYS A 15 -11.11 28.25 10.78
CA CYS A 15 -11.05 26.79 10.87
C CYS A 15 -10.16 26.31 9.72
N SER A 16 -8.88 26.06 10.02
CA SER A 16 -8.00 25.32 9.12
C SER A 16 -8.52 23.89 9.04
N SER A 17 -9.39 23.62 8.08
CA SER A 17 -9.73 22.25 7.70
C SER A 17 -8.50 21.65 7.03
N VAL A 18 -7.75 20.85 7.79
CA VAL A 18 -6.63 20.05 7.29
C VAL A 18 -7.14 19.14 6.17
N PRO A 19 -6.64 19.27 4.92
CA PRO A 19 -7.13 18.47 3.81
C PRO A 19 -6.44 17.09 3.81
N HIS A 20 -6.73 16.23 4.79
CA HIS A 20 -6.12 14.89 4.87
C HIS A 20 -6.84 13.84 4.01
N LYS A 21 -7.93 14.20 3.30
CA LYS A 21 -8.78 13.23 2.57
C LYS A 21 -8.45 13.12 1.08
N ILE A 22 -7.63 14.00 0.54
CA ILE A 22 -7.34 14.07 -0.92
C ILE A 22 -6.30 13.03 -1.33
N GLU A 23 -5.27 12.78 -0.51
CA GLU A 23 -4.19 11.83 -0.82
C GLU A 23 -4.68 10.37 -0.86
N MET A 24 -5.55 9.97 0.07
CA MET A 24 -6.08 8.60 0.14
C MET A 24 -7.02 8.25 -1.03
N SER A 25 -7.77 9.25 -1.53
CA SER A 25 -8.58 9.10 -2.73
C SER A 25 -7.71 8.97 -3.98
N GLN A 26 -6.58 9.68 -4.03
CA GLN A 26 -5.62 9.58 -5.14
C GLN A 26 -4.86 8.24 -5.11
N SER A 27 -4.48 7.74 -3.92
CA SER A 27 -3.80 6.44 -3.79
C SER A 27 -4.72 5.27 -4.18
N THR A 28 -6.00 5.33 -3.81
CA THR A 28 -6.98 4.30 -4.22
C THR A 28 -7.19 4.29 -5.73
N ALA A 29 -7.30 5.47 -6.37
CA ALA A 29 -7.43 5.56 -7.83
C ALA A 29 -6.16 5.07 -8.55
N ALA A 30 -4.97 5.42 -8.03
CA ALA A 30 -3.70 4.95 -8.57
C ALA A 30 -3.57 3.41 -8.49
N ASN A 31 -3.97 2.80 -7.36
CA ASN A 31 -3.98 1.34 -7.21
C ASN A 31 -4.90 0.68 -8.24
N MET A 32 -6.12 1.18 -8.41
CA MET A 32 -7.06 0.65 -9.38
C MET A 32 -6.57 0.76 -10.82
N ASN A 33 -5.93 1.88 -11.17
CA ASN A 33 -5.31 2.05 -12.49
C ASN A 33 -4.17 1.05 -12.70
N LEU A 34 -3.31 0.82 -11.70
CA LEU A 34 -2.25 -0.17 -11.80
C LEU A 34 -2.80 -1.59 -11.97
N ILE A 35 -3.84 -1.96 -11.20
CA ILE A 35 -4.51 -3.25 -11.34
C ILE A 35 -5.02 -3.43 -12.77
N ALA A 36 -5.77 -2.47 -13.31
CA ALA A 36 -6.28 -2.51 -14.68
C ALA A 36 -5.15 -2.64 -15.72
N LEU A 37 -4.04 -1.92 -15.55
CA LEU A 37 -2.87 -2.02 -16.43
C LEU A 37 -2.21 -3.40 -16.37
N THR A 38 -2.10 -4.01 -15.18
CA THR A 38 -1.57 -5.38 -15.04
C THR A 38 -2.51 -6.42 -15.63
N GLU A 39 -3.83 -6.20 -15.59
CA GLU A 39 -4.80 -7.07 -16.24
C GLU A 39 -4.68 -7.01 -17.76
N GLN A 40 -4.53 -5.81 -18.33
CA GLN A 40 -4.35 -5.61 -19.77
C GLN A 40 -3.02 -6.15 -20.28
N SER A 41 -1.96 -6.09 -19.46
CA SER A 41 -0.60 -6.47 -19.86
C SER A 41 -0.30 -7.97 -19.69
N ALA A 42 -1.16 -8.72 -19.01
CA ALA A 42 -0.93 -10.12 -18.68
C ALA A 42 -0.63 -10.97 -19.94
N PRO A 43 0.39 -11.86 -19.91
CA PRO A 43 1.17 -12.29 -18.74
C PRO A 43 2.39 -11.41 -18.42
N LYS A 44 2.64 -10.34 -19.19
CA LYS A 44 3.70 -9.38 -18.88
C LYS A 44 3.29 -8.52 -17.68
N GLY A 45 4.26 -8.01 -16.94
CA GLY A 45 4.01 -7.03 -15.90
C GLY A 45 4.24 -5.60 -16.37
N VAL A 46 3.97 -4.68 -15.46
CA VAL A 46 4.21 -3.24 -15.63
C VAL A 46 5.37 -2.89 -14.70
N ALA A 47 6.48 -2.43 -15.28
CA ALA A 47 7.63 -1.97 -14.49
C ALA A 47 7.38 -0.54 -13.99
N GLY A 48 7.83 -0.24 -12.78
CA GLY A 48 7.73 1.10 -12.25
C GLY A 48 8.18 1.23 -10.80
N THR A 49 7.99 2.43 -10.29
CA THR A 49 8.11 2.76 -8.87
C THR A 49 6.75 3.23 -8.39
N TYR A 50 6.26 2.60 -7.33
CA TYR A 50 4.90 2.76 -6.83
C TYR A 50 4.94 3.14 -5.35
N GLN A 51 3.94 3.89 -4.91
CA GLN A 51 3.77 4.23 -3.51
C GLN A 51 2.50 3.59 -2.98
N PHE A 52 2.59 2.93 -1.83
CA PHE A 52 1.50 2.19 -1.22
C PHE A 52 1.40 2.49 0.25
N HIS A 53 0.19 2.81 0.70
CA HIS A 53 -0.16 2.76 2.10
C HIS A 53 -0.50 1.31 2.47
N ILE A 54 0.19 0.76 3.46
CA ILE A 54 0.05 -0.65 3.87
C ILE A 54 -0.97 -0.76 5.00
N LYS A 55 -2.06 -1.50 4.75
CA LYS A 55 -3.14 -1.70 5.73
C LYS A 55 -3.06 -3.05 6.45
N ALA A 56 -2.38 -4.03 5.87
CA ALA A 56 -2.23 -5.35 6.47
C ALA A 56 -0.94 -6.02 6.01
N ALA A 57 -0.43 -6.90 6.86
CA ALA A 57 0.68 -7.79 6.56
C ALA A 57 0.29 -9.24 6.87
N GLY A 58 0.85 -10.17 6.11
CA GLY A 58 0.68 -11.60 6.35
C GLY A 58 1.97 -12.35 6.04
N ALA A 59 2.22 -13.44 6.76
CA ALA A 59 3.36 -14.31 6.53
C ALA A 59 2.90 -15.69 6.04
N GLN A 60 3.64 -16.26 5.08
CA GLN A 60 3.49 -17.65 4.67
C GLN A 60 4.87 -18.31 4.64
N GLY A 61 5.15 -19.14 5.63
CA GLY A 61 6.53 -19.60 5.86
C GLY A 61 7.44 -18.42 6.16
N SER A 62 8.53 -18.28 5.41
CA SER A 62 9.50 -17.17 5.54
C SER A 62 9.24 -15.99 4.60
N TRP A 63 8.14 -16.03 3.83
CA TRP A 63 7.73 -14.93 2.95
C TRP A 63 6.84 -13.96 3.70
N LEU A 64 7.00 -12.66 3.42
CA LEU A 64 6.16 -11.58 3.91
C LEU A 64 5.34 -10.97 2.77
N TYR A 65 4.09 -10.66 3.04
CA TYR A 65 3.15 -10.05 2.10
C TYR A 65 2.58 -8.78 2.72
N LEU A 66 2.87 -7.62 2.12
CA LEU A 66 2.30 -6.34 2.53
C LEU A 66 1.14 -5.99 1.58
N ASN A 67 0.00 -5.57 2.12
CA ASN A 67 -1.24 -5.40 1.37
C ASN A 67 -1.79 -3.98 1.51
N THR A 68 -2.29 -3.42 0.41
CA THR A 68 -2.98 -2.12 0.39
C THR A 68 -4.40 -2.18 0.95
N GLU A 69 -4.94 -3.37 1.17
CA GLU A 69 -6.26 -3.59 1.78
C GLU A 69 -6.15 -4.55 2.97
N THR A 70 -7.06 -4.39 3.94
CA THR A 70 -7.10 -5.23 5.15
C THR A 70 -7.40 -6.69 4.80
N ASP A 71 -8.30 -6.93 3.85
CA ASP A 71 -8.50 -8.23 3.22
C ASP A 71 -7.66 -8.31 1.95
N TYR A 72 -6.63 -9.15 1.96
CA TYR A 72 -5.75 -9.38 0.82
C TYR A 72 -6.49 -9.99 -0.40
N ARG A 73 -7.70 -10.53 -0.20
CA ARG A 73 -8.56 -11.05 -1.28
C ARG A 73 -9.48 -9.98 -1.88
N ASP A 74 -9.51 -8.78 -1.31
CA ASP A 74 -10.18 -7.64 -1.95
C ASP A 74 -9.56 -7.42 -3.33
N ARG A 75 -10.39 -7.29 -4.36
CA ARG A 75 -9.94 -7.08 -5.75
C ARG A 75 -9.13 -5.78 -5.92
N ARG A 76 -9.23 -4.86 -4.96
CA ARG A 76 -8.52 -3.59 -4.92
C ARG A 76 -7.16 -3.71 -4.22
N SER A 77 -6.85 -4.88 -3.67
CA SER A 77 -5.59 -5.14 -2.97
C SER A 77 -4.45 -5.34 -3.97
N ILE A 78 -3.37 -4.59 -3.75
CA ILE A 78 -2.06 -4.86 -4.34
C ILE A 78 -1.19 -5.46 -3.24
N THR A 79 -0.52 -6.56 -3.56
CA THR A 79 0.35 -7.27 -2.63
C THR A 79 1.82 -7.06 -3.01
N VAL A 80 2.62 -6.60 -2.08
CA VAL A 80 4.08 -6.61 -2.20
C VAL A 80 4.59 -7.91 -1.55
N SER A 81 5.10 -8.83 -2.35
CA SER A 81 5.65 -10.10 -1.89
C SER A 81 7.16 -9.98 -1.69
N ILE A 82 7.61 -10.21 -0.46
CA ILE A 82 8.98 -9.96 -0.03
C ILE A 82 9.68 -11.30 0.23
N GLN A 83 10.82 -11.49 -0.44
CA GLN A 83 11.61 -12.70 -0.30
C GLN A 83 12.25 -12.83 1.10
N PRO A 84 12.48 -14.07 1.59
CA PRO A 84 13.00 -14.31 2.94
C PRO A 84 14.30 -13.56 3.30
N ASN A 85 15.25 -13.47 2.37
CA ASN A 85 16.49 -12.73 2.59
C ASN A 85 16.22 -11.24 2.83
N VAL A 86 15.28 -10.65 2.10
CA VAL A 86 14.91 -9.24 2.25
C VAL A 86 14.16 -9.03 3.56
N VAL A 87 13.30 -9.95 3.99
CA VAL A 87 12.62 -9.87 5.30
C VAL A 87 13.64 -9.74 6.44
N ALA A 88 14.69 -10.57 6.43
CA ALA A 88 15.76 -10.52 7.43
C ALA A 88 16.54 -9.20 7.37
N GLU A 89 16.85 -8.69 6.17
CA GLU A 89 17.51 -7.40 5.99
C GLU A 89 16.65 -6.23 6.49
N LEU A 90 15.33 -6.25 6.23
CA LEU A 90 14.40 -5.22 6.69
C LEU A 90 14.27 -5.22 8.21
N GLN A 91 14.15 -6.40 8.84
CA GLN A 91 14.12 -6.51 10.30
C GLN A 91 15.42 -5.98 10.93
N SER A 92 16.57 -6.28 10.34
CA SER A 92 17.87 -5.76 10.80
C SER A 92 17.95 -4.24 10.63
N LYS A 93 17.42 -3.69 9.54
CA LYS A 93 17.42 -2.26 9.24
C LYS A 93 16.53 -1.45 10.17
N TYR A 94 15.32 -1.94 10.47
CA TYR A 94 14.31 -1.19 11.23
C TYR A 94 14.24 -1.58 12.70
N GLY A 95 14.94 -2.64 13.14
CA GLY A 95 14.97 -3.09 14.53
C GLY A 95 13.63 -3.62 15.04
N GLN A 96 12.68 -3.90 14.14
CA GLN A 96 11.34 -4.39 14.44
C GLN A 96 10.95 -5.51 13.46
N PRO A 97 10.08 -6.45 13.89
CA PRO A 97 9.52 -7.45 12.98
C PRO A 97 8.85 -6.78 11.77
N ALA A 98 9.22 -7.22 10.57
CA ALA A 98 8.74 -6.61 9.32
C ALA A 98 7.23 -6.80 9.11
N ASP A 99 6.64 -7.86 9.67
CA ASP A 99 5.20 -8.14 9.64
C ASP A 99 4.38 -7.16 10.48
N THR A 100 4.97 -6.46 11.45
CA THR A 100 4.29 -5.40 12.19
C THR A 100 4.76 -4.01 11.80
N PHE A 101 6.04 -3.84 11.43
CA PHE A 101 6.66 -2.54 11.22
C PHE A 101 6.02 -1.72 10.09
N PHE A 102 5.63 -2.36 8.99
CA PHE A 102 5.13 -1.65 7.81
C PHE A 102 3.64 -1.30 7.85
N ILE A 103 2.88 -1.84 8.81
CA ILE A 103 1.45 -1.55 8.93
C ILE A 103 1.28 -0.04 9.23
N ASP A 104 0.30 0.57 8.57
CA ASP A 104 -0.02 1.99 8.58
C ASP A 104 1.09 2.92 8.05
N LYS A 105 2.12 2.37 7.39
CA LYS A 105 3.17 3.15 6.73
C LYS A 105 2.92 3.28 5.24
N THR A 106 3.37 4.40 4.68
CA THR A 106 3.51 4.55 3.25
C THR A 106 4.90 4.11 2.82
N ILE A 107 4.95 3.14 1.91
CA ILE A 107 6.18 2.62 1.32
C ILE A 107 6.28 3.02 -0.15
N GLU A 108 7.50 3.16 -0.63
CA GLU A 108 7.82 3.17 -2.05
C GLU A 108 8.43 1.83 -2.44
N VAL A 109 7.95 1.25 -3.54
CA VAL A 109 8.40 -0.03 -4.08
C VAL A 109 8.75 0.11 -5.56
N THR A 110 9.98 -0.25 -5.93
CA THR A 110 10.42 -0.33 -7.33
C THR A 110 10.45 -1.78 -7.78
N GLY A 111 9.71 -2.10 -8.83
CA GLY A 111 9.62 -3.47 -9.33
C GLY A 111 8.66 -3.61 -10.51
N GLU A 112 8.28 -4.85 -10.76
CA GLU A 112 7.32 -5.20 -11.81
C GLU A 112 6.02 -5.67 -11.17
N ALA A 113 4.93 -4.92 -11.39
CA ALA A 113 3.59 -5.30 -10.98
C ALA A 113 3.00 -6.32 -11.97
N LYS A 114 2.55 -7.46 -11.49
CA LYS A 114 2.03 -8.56 -12.30
C LYS A 114 0.68 -9.04 -11.81
N ARG A 115 -0.19 -9.39 -12.77
CA ARG A 115 -1.35 -10.22 -12.48
C ARG A 115 -0.89 -11.65 -12.20
N VAL A 116 -1.28 -12.17 -11.04
CA VAL A 116 -0.96 -13.53 -10.57
C VAL A 116 -2.26 -14.29 -10.37
N THR A 117 -2.28 -15.54 -10.83
CA THR A 117 -3.38 -16.48 -10.55
C THR A 117 -3.15 -17.11 -9.17
N ILE A 118 -4.17 -17.05 -8.32
CA ILE A 118 -4.18 -17.68 -7.01
C ILE A 118 -5.23 -18.77 -7.01
N ASP A 119 -4.79 -20.01 -6.78
CA ASP A 119 -5.68 -21.16 -6.69
C ASP A 119 -6.40 -21.20 -5.34
N PHE A 120 -7.71 -21.48 -5.35
CA PHE A 120 -8.42 -21.77 -4.13
C PHE A 120 -7.98 -23.13 -3.58
N MET A 121 -7.59 -23.16 -2.31
CA MET A 121 -7.17 -24.37 -1.61
C MET A 121 -8.29 -24.87 -0.70
N SER A 122 -8.50 -26.19 -0.65
CA SER A 122 -9.38 -26.86 0.32
C SER A 122 -8.69 -28.10 0.87
N ARG A 123 -8.61 -28.22 2.21
CA ARG A 123 -7.93 -29.33 2.89
C ARG A 123 -6.51 -29.58 2.34
N GLY A 124 -5.76 -28.50 2.08
CA GLY A 124 -4.39 -28.56 1.56
C GLY A 124 -4.25 -28.93 0.08
N ARG A 125 -5.34 -29.02 -0.68
CA ARG A 125 -5.32 -29.33 -2.12
C ARG A 125 -5.89 -28.19 -2.94
N VAL A 126 -5.29 -27.94 -4.10
CA VAL A 126 -5.82 -27.04 -5.13
C VAL A 126 -7.21 -27.52 -5.53
N THR A 127 -8.12 -26.58 -5.69
CA THR A 127 -9.45 -26.80 -6.28
C THR A 127 -9.44 -26.35 -7.74
N ASN A 128 -10.53 -26.58 -8.48
CA ASN A 128 -10.68 -26.07 -9.86
C ASN A 128 -11.14 -24.61 -9.94
N LYS A 129 -10.97 -23.83 -8.85
CA LYS A 129 -11.33 -22.42 -8.77
C LYS A 129 -10.07 -21.60 -8.53
N TYR A 130 -10.01 -20.44 -9.13
CA TYR A 130 -8.93 -19.48 -8.95
C TYR A 130 -9.48 -18.05 -8.89
N TYR A 131 -8.64 -17.13 -8.43
CA TYR A 131 -8.86 -15.69 -8.53
C TYR A 131 -7.55 -15.00 -8.92
N TYR A 132 -7.62 -13.71 -9.22
CA TYR A 132 -6.45 -12.93 -9.60
C TYR A 132 -6.08 -11.93 -8.51
N GLN A 133 -4.78 -11.69 -8.38
CA GLN A 133 -4.22 -10.62 -7.57
C GLN A 133 -3.16 -9.86 -8.38
N THR A 134 -2.88 -8.63 -7.99
CA THR A 134 -1.72 -7.89 -8.48
C THR A 134 -0.60 -7.98 -7.46
N HIS A 135 0.54 -8.54 -7.86
CA HIS A 135 1.72 -8.70 -7.01
C HIS A 135 2.90 -7.89 -7.53
N ILE A 136 3.71 -7.36 -6.62
CA ILE A 136 5.05 -6.83 -6.91
C ILE A 136 6.05 -7.62 -6.06
N ALA A 137 6.96 -8.33 -6.72
CA ALA A 137 7.98 -9.13 -6.05
C ALA A 137 9.20 -8.28 -5.69
N VAL A 138 9.64 -8.38 -4.43
CA VAL A 138 10.82 -7.69 -3.89
C VAL A 138 11.86 -8.74 -3.50
N SER A 139 13.02 -8.68 -4.17
CA SER A 139 14.17 -9.57 -3.96
C SER A 139 15.42 -8.85 -3.45
N SER A 140 15.39 -7.51 -3.40
CA SER A 140 16.45 -6.68 -2.80
C SER A 140 15.87 -5.58 -1.94
N ILE A 141 16.51 -5.30 -0.79
CA ILE A 141 16.13 -4.18 0.09
C ILE A 141 16.18 -2.81 -0.61
N LYS A 142 16.95 -2.66 -1.69
CA LYS A 142 17.04 -1.42 -2.47
C LYS A 142 15.71 -1.07 -3.18
N GLN A 143 14.84 -2.05 -3.35
CA GLN A 143 13.54 -1.87 -4.01
C GLN A 143 12.48 -1.31 -3.06
N LEU A 144 12.69 -1.31 -1.74
CA LEU A 144 11.65 -0.98 -0.77
C LEU A 144 12.17 0.00 0.29
N ARG A 145 11.46 1.10 0.49
CA ARG A 145 11.72 2.07 1.56
C ARG A 145 10.43 2.66 2.11
N VAL A 146 10.45 3.07 3.38
CA VAL A 146 9.39 3.91 3.96
C VAL A 146 9.59 5.34 3.46
N ILE A 147 8.50 6.02 3.08
CA ILE A 147 8.55 7.41 2.61
C ILE A 147 7.92 8.41 3.58
N GLU A 148 6.97 7.97 4.40
CA GLU A 148 6.35 8.78 5.44
C GLU A 148 6.22 7.94 6.71
N SER A 149 6.61 8.53 7.85
CA SER A 149 6.76 7.88 9.15
C SER A 149 5.73 8.35 10.15
#